data_AF-A0A3L2NX39-F1
#
_entry.id   AF-A0A3L2NX39-F1
#
_cell.length_a   1.000
_cell.length_b   1.000
_cell.length_c   1.000
_cell.angle_alpha   90.00
_cell.angle_beta   90.00
_cell.angle_gamma   90.00
#
_symmetry.space_group_name_H-M   'P 1'
#
loop_
_entity.id
_entity.type
_entity.pdbx_description
1 polymer ?
#
loop_
_entity_poly.entity_id
_entity_poly.type
_entity_poly.pdbx_seq_one_letter_code
_entity_poly.pdbx_strand_id
1 'polypeptide(L)'
;MKVKHKAVIASLIILVCGYLLWTQRPVTIFRAGIQFEYDPTFFHGLYVSSKRGFIDKEWYDIAVDHMALTEWGRIHWYLDHKAELKKKYRIPMTTSYSIAFMGIGSGFIDI
;
A
#
# COMPACT_ATOMS: atom_id res chain seq x y z
N MET A 1 -45.09 13.35 -2.83
CA MET A 1 -43.94 12.96 -1.97
C MET A 1 -43.22 11.68 -2.39
N LYS A 2 -43.92 10.58 -2.71
CA LYS A 2 -43.28 9.26 -3.02
C LYS A 2 -42.31 9.26 -4.20
N VAL A 3 -42.60 9.98 -5.29
CA VAL A 3 -41.73 10.01 -6.49
C VAL A 3 -40.39 10.71 -6.22
N LYS A 4 -40.41 11.86 -5.52
CA LYS A 4 -39.20 12.59 -5.13
C LYS A 4 -38.30 11.74 -4.22
N HIS A 5 -38.89 11.01 -3.28
CA HIS A 5 -38.16 10.12 -2.37
C HIS A 5 -37.49 8.96 -3.12
N LYS A 6 -38.17 8.35 -4.11
CA LYS A 6 -37.58 7.31 -4.96
C LYS A 6 -36.42 7.84 -5.81
N ALA A 7 -36.55 9.05 -6.36
CA ALA A 7 -35.49 9.69 -7.13
C ALA A 7 -34.24 9.98 -6.29
N VAL A 8 -34.42 10.46 -5.05
CA VAL A 8 -33.31 10.69 -4.11
C VAL A 8 -32.59 9.39 -3.77
N ILE A 9 -33.33 8.31 -3.46
CA ILE A 9 -32.72 7.00 -3.21
C ILE A 9 -31.94 6.50 -4.42
N ALA A 10 -32.53 6.57 -5.62
CA ALA A 10 -31.87 6.14 -6.85
C ALA A 10 -30.56 6.91 -7.08
N SER A 11 -30.57 8.23 -6.86
CA SER A 11 -29.38 9.07 -6.97
C SER A 11 -28.30 8.68 -5.95
N LEU A 12 -28.68 8.36 -4.72
CA LEU A 12 -27.76 7.88 -3.68
C LEU A 12 -27.12 6.55 -4.07
N ILE A 13 -27.90 5.61 -4.60
CA ILE A 13 -27.39 4.32 -5.07
C ILE A 13 -26.38 4.52 -6.20
N ILE A 14 -26.70 5.35 -7.19
CA ILE A 14 -25.79 5.65 -8.30
C ILE A 14 -24.49 6.27 -7.78
N LEU A 15 -24.57 7.19 -6.82
CA LEU A 15 -23.40 7.83 -6.24
C LEU A 15 -22.51 6.82 -5.50
N VAL A 16 -23.11 5.93 -4.70
CA VAL A 16 -22.38 4.85 -4.01
C VAL A 16 -21.74 3.89 -5.02
N CYS A 17 -22.48 3.46 -6.04
CA CYS A 17 -21.93 2.60 -7.09
C CYS A 17 -20.78 3.28 -7.85
N GLY A 18 -20.92 4.56 -8.19
CA GLY A 18 -19.87 5.34 -8.82
C GLY A 18 -18.61 5.43 -7.95
N TYR A 19 -18.78 5.64 -6.66
CA TYR A 19 -17.67 5.65 -5.70
C TYR A 19 -16.99 4.28 -5.59
N LEU A 20 -17.76 3.18 -5.51
CA LEU A 20 -17.22 1.83 -5.48
C LEU A 20 -16.39 1.52 -6.74
N LEU A 21 -16.89 1.87 -7.92
CA LEU A 21 -16.15 1.70 -9.17
C LEU A 21 -14.88 2.56 -9.20
N TRP A 22 -14.95 3.80 -8.71
CA TRP A 22 -13.78 4.67 -8.62
C TRP A 22 -12.68 4.09 -7.74
N THR A 23 -13.04 3.46 -6.61
CA THR A 23 -12.07 2.80 -5.73
C THR A 23 -11.46 1.50 -6.31
N GLN A 24 -11.96 1.02 -7.45
CA GLN A 24 -11.40 -0.12 -8.18
C GLN A 24 -10.46 0.30 -9.32
N ARG A 25 -10.17 1.60 -9.47
CA ARG A 25 -9.20 2.07 -10.47
C ARG A 25 -7.80 1.49 -10.20
N PRO A 26 -6.92 1.40 -11.21
CA PRO A 26 -5.57 0.89 -11.02
C PRO A 26 -4.78 1.70 -9.97
N VAL A 27 -4.12 0.99 -9.06
CA VAL A 27 -3.25 1.58 -8.03
C VAL A 27 -2.00 2.18 -8.67
N THR A 28 -1.72 3.45 -8.37
CA THR A 28 -0.52 4.15 -8.81
C THR A 28 0.51 4.19 -7.68
N ILE A 29 1.74 3.80 -7.99
CA ILE A 29 2.84 3.77 -7.02
C ILE A 29 3.64 5.06 -7.16
N PHE A 30 3.71 5.84 -6.08
CA PHE A 30 4.47 7.09 -6.04
C PHE A 30 5.93 6.86 -5.66
N ARG A 31 6.15 5.96 -4.69
CA ARG A 31 7.49 5.63 -4.18
C ARG A 31 7.52 4.17 -3.81
N ALA A 32 8.61 3.50 -4.12
CA ALA A 32 8.92 2.20 -3.56
C ALA A 32 10.43 2.09 -3.39
N GLY A 33 10.86 1.71 -2.19
CA GLY A 33 12.26 1.60 -1.87
C GLY A 33 12.49 0.99 -0.50
N ILE A 34 13.75 0.67 -0.22
CA ILE A 34 14.19 0.27 1.10
C ILE A 34 14.02 1.48 2.04
N GLN A 35 13.59 1.23 3.27
CA GLN A 35 13.48 2.25 4.31
C GLN A 35 14.88 2.73 4.72
N PHE A 36 15.48 3.64 3.93
CA PHE A 36 16.74 4.30 4.27
C PHE A 36 16.51 5.77 4.57
N GLU A 37 16.21 6.04 5.83
CA GLU A 37 16.65 7.19 6.63
C GLU A 37 16.10 6.97 8.04
N TYR A 38 16.78 6.15 8.85
CA TYR A 38 16.48 6.04 10.27
C TYR A 38 17.76 6.33 11.05
N ASP A 39 17.67 7.28 11.98
CA ASP A 39 18.80 7.80 12.73
C ASP A 39 19.52 6.66 13.48
N PRO A 40 20.83 6.45 13.24
CA PRO A 40 21.60 5.38 13.86
C PRO A 40 21.64 5.44 15.40
N THR A 41 21.27 6.55 16.03
CA THR A 41 21.21 6.67 17.50
C THR A 41 20.08 5.85 18.15
N PHE A 42 19.01 5.51 17.42
CA PHE A 42 17.91 4.68 17.96
C PHE A 42 18.19 3.16 17.84
N PHE A 43 19.33 2.76 17.28
CA PHE A 43 19.65 1.37 16.95
C PHE A 43 20.43 0.58 18.03
N HIS A 44 20.71 1.16 19.19
CA HIS A 44 21.67 0.61 20.16
C HIS A 44 21.22 -0.61 20.99
N GLY A 45 20.02 -1.17 20.77
CA GLY A 45 19.55 -2.33 21.54
C GLY A 45 19.43 -3.66 20.78
N LEU A 46 19.16 -3.61 19.46
CA LEU A 46 18.69 -4.80 18.71
C LEU A 46 19.74 -5.43 17.80
N TYR A 47 20.83 -4.71 17.49
CA TYR A 47 21.83 -5.16 16.50
C TYR A 47 23.13 -5.74 17.08
N VAL A 48 23.37 -5.70 18.40
CA VAL A 48 24.54 -6.36 19.00
C VAL A 48 24.51 -7.89 18.74
N SER A 49 23.33 -8.46 18.49
CA SER A 49 23.13 -9.87 18.11
C SER A 49 23.37 -10.17 16.63
N SER A 50 23.44 -9.16 15.75
CA SER A 50 23.59 -9.33 14.28
C SER A 50 24.99 -9.77 13.84
N LYS A 51 26.02 -9.56 14.69
CA LYS A 51 27.37 -10.10 14.45
C LYS A 51 27.43 -11.64 14.41
N ARG A 52 26.34 -12.34 14.77
CA ARG A 52 26.20 -13.81 14.66
C ARG A 52 25.47 -14.29 13.39
N GLY A 53 25.12 -13.40 12.46
CA GLY A 53 24.66 -13.78 11.11
C GLY A 53 23.19 -14.19 10.99
N PHE A 54 22.29 -13.63 11.79
CA PHE A 54 20.89 -14.09 11.85
C PHE A 54 19.79 -13.09 11.49
N ILE A 55 20.05 -11.83 11.15
CA ILE A 55 18.93 -10.89 10.89
C ILE A 55 19.26 -9.84 9.83
N ASP A 56 19.47 -10.27 8.58
CA ASP A 56 19.36 -9.38 7.41
C ASP A 56 17.88 -9.32 6.99
N LYS A 57 17.01 -8.77 7.84
CA LYS A 57 15.61 -8.52 7.48
C LYS A 57 15.50 -7.15 6.83
N GLU A 58 15.25 -7.14 5.53
CA GLU A 58 15.05 -5.89 4.79
C GLU A 58 13.60 -5.39 4.92
N TRP A 59 13.45 -4.07 5.06
CA TRP A 59 12.16 -3.39 5.16
C TRP A 59 11.95 -2.49 3.95
N TYR A 60 10.82 -2.69 3.28
CA TYR A 60 10.44 -1.95 2.08
C TYR A 60 9.15 -1.18 2.33
N ASP A 61 9.16 0.09 1.93
CA ASP A 61 7.97 0.94 1.97
C ASP A 61 7.51 1.21 0.54
N ILE A 62 6.24 0.92 0.26
CA ILE A 62 5.58 1.20 -1.02
C ILE A 62 4.45 2.20 -0.76
N ALA A 63 4.67 3.43 -1.20
CA ALA A 63 3.66 4.49 -1.19
C ALA A 63 2.80 4.41 -2.45
N VAL A 64 1.49 4.32 -2.25
CA VAL A 64 0.48 4.27 -3.31
C VAL A 64 -0.54 5.39 -3.17
N ASP A 65 -1.14 5.77 -4.28
CA ASP A 65 -2.16 6.82 -4.34
C ASP A 65 -3.45 6.42 -3.63
N HIS A 66 -3.83 5.16 -3.68
CA HIS A 66 -4.91 4.58 -2.91
C HIS A 66 -4.71 3.07 -2.77
N MET A 67 -5.35 2.48 -1.76
CA MET A 67 -5.44 1.04 -1.65
C MET A 67 -6.78 0.55 -2.18
N ALA A 68 -6.83 -0.70 -2.62
CA ALA A 68 -8.10 -1.37 -2.86
C ALA A 68 -9.01 -1.29 -1.61
N LEU A 69 -10.30 -1.07 -1.86
CA LEU A 69 -11.29 -0.77 -0.82
C LEU A 69 -11.38 -1.88 0.25
N THR A 70 -11.37 -3.14 -0.17
CA THR A 70 -11.54 -4.30 0.71
C THR A 70 -10.20 -4.98 1.00
N GLU A 71 -10.10 -5.67 2.13
CA GLU A 71 -8.92 -6.47 2.46
C GLU A 71 -8.66 -7.55 1.40
N TRP A 72 -9.73 -8.22 0.94
CA TRP A 72 -9.66 -9.17 -0.16
C TRP A 72 -9.06 -8.55 -1.42
N GLY A 73 -9.53 -7.35 -1.80
CA GLY A 73 -9.02 -6.62 -2.94
C GLY A 73 -7.54 -6.23 -2.79
N ARG A 74 -7.13 -5.82 -1.58
CA ARG A 74 -5.71 -5.50 -1.29
C ARG A 74 -4.81 -6.72 -1.45
N ILE A 75 -5.25 -7.87 -0.92
CA ILE A 75 -4.52 -9.14 -1.03
C ILE A 75 -4.38 -9.56 -2.49
N HIS A 76 -5.49 -9.56 -3.25
CA HIS A 76 -5.48 -10.00 -4.65
C HIS A 76 -4.64 -9.08 -5.52
N TRP A 77 -4.83 -7.77 -5.38
CA TRP A 77 -4.01 -6.80 -6.10
C TRP A 77 -2.52 -7.02 -5.83
N TYR A 78 -2.11 -7.23 -4.58
CA TYR A 78 -0.72 -7.53 -4.27
C TYR A 78 -0.26 -8.83 -4.91
N LEU A 79 -1.03 -9.92 -4.81
CA LEU A 79 -0.67 -11.21 -5.40
C LEU A 79 -0.49 -11.12 -6.92
N ASP A 80 -1.38 -10.42 -7.61
CA ASP A 80 -1.37 -10.24 -9.06
C ASP A 80 -0.14 -9.43 -9.52
N HIS A 81 0.27 -8.43 -8.75
CA HIS A 81 1.37 -7.53 -9.12
C HIS A 81 2.71 -7.85 -8.43
N LYS A 82 2.74 -8.83 -7.51
CA LYS A 82 3.90 -9.15 -6.66
C LYS A 82 5.19 -9.33 -7.45
N ALA A 83 5.13 -10.10 -8.54
CA ALA A 83 6.30 -10.40 -9.36
C ALA A 83 6.84 -9.15 -10.06
N GLU A 84 5.93 -8.32 -10.60
CA GLU A 84 6.27 -7.07 -11.26
C GLU A 84 6.89 -6.07 -10.25
N LEU A 85 6.25 -5.88 -9.10
CA LEU A 85 6.71 -4.99 -8.03
C LEU A 85 8.12 -5.34 -7.58
N LYS A 86 8.37 -6.63 -7.31
CA LYS A 86 9.68 -7.13 -6.89
C LYS A 86 10.75 -6.87 -7.95
N LYS A 87 10.43 -7.15 -9.22
CA LYS A 87 11.35 -6.91 -10.34
C LYS A 87 11.66 -5.43 -10.51
N LYS A 88 10.62 -4.58 -10.50
CA LYS A 88 10.72 -3.13 -10.77
C LYS A 88 11.50 -2.40 -9.66
N TYR A 89 11.24 -2.74 -8.40
CA TYR A 89 11.85 -2.07 -7.25
C TYR A 89 12.99 -2.86 -6.61
N ARG A 90 13.46 -3.91 -7.29
CA ARG A 90 14.58 -4.77 -6.84
C ARG A 90 14.39 -5.34 -5.43
N ILE A 91 13.14 -5.57 -5.04
CA ILE A 91 12.82 -6.19 -3.75
C ILE A 91 13.28 -7.65 -3.80
N PRO A 92 14.09 -8.13 -2.84
CA PRO A 92 14.60 -9.47 -2.84
C PRO A 92 13.50 -10.52 -2.95
N MET A 93 13.85 -11.63 -3.60
CA MET A 93 13.07 -12.85 -3.54
C MET A 93 13.49 -13.75 -2.37
N THR A 94 14.36 -13.26 -1.48
CA THR A 94 14.81 -13.97 -0.28
C THR A 94 13.67 -14.17 0.73
N THR A 95 13.88 -15.03 1.73
CA THR A 95 12.86 -15.41 2.72
C THR A 95 12.70 -14.41 3.86
N SER A 96 13.58 -13.42 4.00
CA SER A 96 13.58 -12.49 5.13
C SER A 96 13.43 -11.04 4.66
N TYR A 97 12.21 -10.64 4.31
CA TYR A 97 11.88 -9.24 4.05
C TYR A 97 10.44 -8.92 4.52
N SER A 98 10.15 -7.63 4.71
CA SER A 98 8.80 -7.13 4.96
C SER A 98 8.50 -5.96 4.01
N ILE A 99 7.25 -5.87 3.55
CA ILE A 99 6.77 -4.77 2.72
C ILE A 99 5.60 -4.11 3.46
N ALA A 100 5.70 -2.81 3.69
CA ALA A 100 4.59 -1.98 4.13
C ALA A 100 4.02 -1.23 2.92
N PHE A 101 2.69 -1.31 2.73
CA PHE A 101 1.97 -0.50 1.76
C PHE A 101 1.31 0.68 2.46
N MET A 102 1.62 1.89 2.01
CA MET A 102 1.10 3.13 2.56
C MET A 102 0.21 3.82 1.52
N GLY A 103 -1.08 3.94 1.82
CA GLY A 103 -2.02 4.71 0.99
C GLY A 103 -1.97 6.16 1.40
N ILE A 104 -1.27 6.99 0.62
CA ILE A 104 -1.07 8.41 0.94
C ILE A 104 -2.26 9.26 0.47
N GLY A 105 -3.12 8.72 -0.39
CA GLY A 105 -4.23 9.47 -0.97
C GLY A 105 -3.74 10.50 -1.99
N SER A 106 -4.56 11.52 -2.21
CA SER A 106 -4.24 12.66 -3.08
C SER A 106 -3.64 13.86 -2.33
N GLY A 107 -3.34 13.73 -1.02
CA GLY A 107 -3.22 14.90 -0.13
C GLY A 107 -1.83 15.26 0.40
N PHE A 108 -0.87 14.33 0.39
CA PHE A 108 0.40 14.51 1.11
C PHE A 108 1.62 14.12 0.26
N ILE A 109 1.74 14.69 -0.93
CA ILE A 109 2.97 14.62 -1.72
C ILE A 109 3.66 15.99 -1.58
N ASP A 110 4.72 16.03 -0.77
CA ASP A 110 5.67 17.15 -0.75
C ASP A 110 6.68 16.88 -1.89
N ILE A 111 6.75 17.77 -2.89
CA ILE A 111 7.61 17.64 -4.09
C ILE A 111 8.80 18.56 -3.95
#